data_AF-A0A1Q3MHM7-F1
#
_entry.id   AF-A0A1Q3MHM7-F1
#
_cell.length_a   1.000
_cell.length_b   1.000
_cell.length_c   1.000
_cell.angle_alpha   90.00
_cell.angle_beta   90.00
_cell.angle_gamma   90.00
#
_symmetry.space_group_name_H-M   'P 1'
#
loop_
_entity.id
_entity.type
_entity.pdbx_description
1 polymer ?
#
loop_
_entity_poly.entity_id
_entity_poly.type
_entity_poly.pdbx_seq_one_letter_code
_entity_poly.pdbx_strand_id
1 'polypeptide(L)'
;MKYLLLAFIAGSLASGCGSRETTYVDANGTRVSTSTDGNRTTVTDDKGNKLTFEGDGKQGTYSVEDENGNKSTFGASTNITEAELGLAFYPGSEKIETGGAVFEDDKQRTVTCSFTSKDEPQAIVDFYKGKIKDAKSSMADVGETKAGGVSGKREDGSEVSLSISKETGKDANITIVVTKKKR
;
A
#
# COMPACT_ATOMS: atom_id res chain seq x y z
N MET A 1 -12.44 -12.49 -4.67
CA MET A 1 -12.53 -12.54 -6.15
C MET A 1 -13.71 -11.78 -6.77
N LYS A 2 -14.61 -11.13 -6.01
CA LYS A 2 -15.75 -10.36 -6.57
C LYS A 2 -15.39 -8.98 -7.15
N TYR A 3 -14.26 -8.39 -6.76
CA TYR A 3 -13.84 -7.05 -7.23
C TYR A 3 -13.09 -7.06 -8.57
N LEU A 4 -12.80 -8.24 -9.14
CA LEU A 4 -12.02 -8.36 -10.39
C LEU A 4 -12.81 -7.88 -11.62
N LEU A 5 -14.14 -7.95 -11.58
CA LEU A 5 -15.00 -7.50 -12.69
C LEU A 5 -15.08 -5.96 -12.79
N LEU A 6 -14.93 -5.26 -11.66
CA LEU A 6 -14.98 -3.79 -11.60
C LEU A 6 -13.73 -3.12 -12.22
N ALA A 7 -12.59 -3.82 -12.25
CA ALA A 7 -11.33 -3.26 -12.74
C ALA A 7 -11.23 -3.14 -14.27
N PHE A 8 -12.00 -3.94 -15.03
CA PHE A 8 -11.87 -3.99 -16.49
C PHE A 8 -12.55 -2.84 -17.25
N ILE A 9 -13.44 -2.07 -16.62
CA ILE A 9 -14.22 -1.01 -17.29
C ILE A 9 -13.50 0.35 -17.28
N ALA A 10 -12.48 0.54 -16.42
CA ALA A 10 -11.79 1.82 -16.26
C ALA A 10 -10.71 2.14 -17.32
N GLY A 11 -10.47 1.24 -18.28
CA GLY A 11 -9.28 1.29 -19.15
C GLY A 11 -9.31 2.23 -20.37
N SER A 12 -10.39 2.95 -20.67
CA SER A 12 -10.55 3.61 -22.00
C SER A 12 -10.98 5.08 -22.01
N LEU A 13 -10.97 5.80 -20.89
CA LEU A 13 -11.50 7.18 -20.84
C LEU A 13 -10.42 8.22 -20.48
N ALA A 14 -9.41 8.36 -21.32
CA ALA A 14 -8.53 9.53 -21.31
C ALA A 14 -8.92 10.47 -22.46
N SER A 15 -9.06 11.77 -22.16
CA SER A 15 -9.38 12.92 -23.03
C SER A 15 -10.87 13.24 -23.26
N GLY A 16 -11.46 13.95 -22.30
CA GLY A 16 -12.72 14.67 -22.48
C GLY A 16 -13.04 15.51 -21.25
N CYS A 17 -12.87 16.82 -21.33
CA CYS A 17 -13.20 17.74 -20.24
C CYS A 17 -14.73 17.84 -20.14
N GLY A 18 -15.32 17.09 -19.22
CA GLY A 18 -16.77 17.07 -18.94
C GLY A 18 -17.13 15.85 -18.10
N SER A 19 -17.92 16.05 -17.06
CA SER A 19 -18.38 14.97 -16.19
C SER A 19 -19.21 13.97 -17.00
N ARG A 20 -18.73 12.73 -17.12
CA ARG A 20 -19.39 11.67 -17.90
C ARG A 20 -19.91 10.60 -16.94
N GLU A 21 -21.21 10.36 -16.98
CA GLU A 21 -21.85 9.23 -16.31
C GLU A 21 -22.26 8.18 -17.35
N THR A 22 -21.82 6.93 -17.17
CA THR A 22 -22.21 5.80 -18.03
C THR A 22 -22.77 4.69 -17.17
N THR A 23 -23.91 4.11 -17.55
CA THR A 23 -24.46 2.93 -16.89
C THR A 23 -24.31 1.70 -17.79
N TYR A 24 -23.79 0.62 -17.22
CA TYR A 24 -23.68 -0.69 -17.84
C TYR A 24 -24.64 -1.67 -17.15
N VAL A 25 -25.19 -2.59 -17.93
CA VAL A 25 -25.98 -3.71 -17.42
C VAL A 25 -25.37 -4.99 -17.98
N ASP A 26 -24.94 -5.90 -17.12
CA ASP A 26 -24.39 -7.19 -17.55
C ASP A 26 -25.51 -8.18 -17.96
N ALA A 27 -25.13 -9.34 -18.49
CA ALA A 27 -26.08 -10.38 -18.92
C ALA A 27 -26.91 -10.97 -17.75
N ASN A 28 -26.51 -10.72 -16.50
CA ASN A 28 -27.22 -11.16 -15.29
C ASN A 28 -28.13 -10.06 -14.72
N GLY A 29 -28.23 -8.89 -15.37
CA GLY A 29 -29.03 -7.76 -14.92
C GLY A 29 -28.33 -6.87 -13.88
N THR A 30 -27.05 -7.12 -13.56
CA THR A 30 -26.28 -6.30 -12.62
C THR A 30 -26.06 -4.93 -13.24
N ARG A 31 -26.46 -3.86 -12.54
CA ARG A 31 -26.26 -2.47 -12.98
C ARG A 31 -24.99 -1.92 -12.35
N VAL A 32 -24.17 -1.26 -13.15
CA VAL A 32 -22.97 -0.54 -12.69
C VAL A 32 -22.96 0.83 -13.33
N SER A 33 -22.86 1.89 -12.52
CA SER A 33 -22.66 3.26 -13.02
C SER A 33 -21.21 3.69 -12.81
N THR A 34 -20.64 4.35 -13.82
CA THR A 34 -19.31 4.95 -13.77
C THR A 34 -19.46 6.45 -13.97
N SER A 35 -18.95 7.23 -13.03
CA SER A 35 -18.88 8.69 -13.08
C SER A 35 -17.43 9.14 -13.08
N THR A 36 -17.01 9.89 -14.09
CA THR A 36 -15.67 10.51 -14.14
C THR A 36 -15.80 12.02 -13.98
N ASP A 37 -15.05 12.58 -13.04
CA ASP A 37 -14.94 14.02 -12.78
C ASP A 37 -13.46 14.41 -12.64
N GLY A 38 -12.91 15.04 -13.68
CA GLY A 38 -11.47 15.33 -13.75
C GLY A 38 -10.61 14.06 -13.64
N ASN A 39 -9.74 14.01 -12.62
CA ASN A 39 -8.86 12.88 -12.33
C ASN A 39 -9.50 11.82 -11.40
N ARG A 40 -10.78 11.99 -11.09
CA ARG A 40 -11.54 11.08 -10.23
C ARG A 40 -12.48 10.24 -11.07
N THR A 41 -12.48 8.94 -10.85
CA THR A 41 -13.46 8.00 -11.41
C THR A 41 -14.12 7.23 -10.27
N THR A 42 -15.44 7.30 -10.17
CA THR A 42 -16.25 6.55 -9.21
C THR A 42 -17.11 5.53 -9.95
N VAL A 43 -17.02 4.27 -9.54
CA VAL A 43 -17.86 3.16 -10.01
C VAL A 43 -18.80 2.77 -8.89
N THR A 44 -20.10 2.71 -9.15
CA THR A 44 -21.14 2.34 -8.18
C THR A 44 -21.88 1.10 -8.69
N ASP A 45 -22.05 0.08 -7.86
CA ASP A 45 -22.87 -1.09 -8.18
C ASP A 45 -24.34 -0.92 -7.78
N ASP A 46 -25.16 -1.89 -8.15
CA ASP A 46 -26.60 -1.92 -7.89
C ASP A 46 -26.99 -1.98 -6.40
N LYS A 47 -26.04 -2.34 -5.54
CA LYS A 47 -26.20 -2.37 -4.08
C LYS A 47 -25.73 -1.08 -3.42
N GLY A 48 -25.19 -0.14 -4.20
CA GLY A 48 -24.69 1.13 -3.70
C GLY A 48 -23.24 1.06 -3.17
N ASN A 49 -22.51 -0.04 -3.39
CA ASN A 49 -21.08 -0.08 -3.12
C ASN A 49 -20.36 0.82 -4.13
N LYS A 50 -19.36 1.57 -3.66
CA LYS A 50 -18.62 2.53 -4.49
C LYS A 50 -17.14 2.19 -4.48
N LEU A 51 -16.54 2.16 -5.66
CA LEU A 51 -15.10 2.18 -5.89
C LEU A 51 -14.72 3.55 -6.46
N THR A 52 -13.91 4.32 -5.76
CA THR A 52 -13.38 5.59 -6.26
C THR A 52 -11.89 5.45 -6.52
N PHE A 53 -11.46 5.77 -7.73
CA PHE A 53 -10.07 5.98 -8.09
C PHE A 53 -9.85 7.49 -8.27
N GLU A 54 -8.78 8.00 -7.67
CA GLU A 54 -8.34 9.38 -7.85
C GLU A 54 -6.82 9.38 -8.05
N GLY A 55 -6.35 9.88 -9.19
CA GLY A 55 -4.92 9.86 -9.48
C GLY A 55 -4.56 10.41 -10.86
N ASP A 56 -3.29 10.72 -11.04
CA ASP A 56 -2.71 11.28 -12.27
C ASP A 56 -1.95 10.24 -13.10
N GLY A 57 -2.06 8.95 -12.74
CA GLY A 57 -1.38 7.83 -13.37
C GLY A 57 0.00 7.49 -12.77
N LYS A 58 0.60 8.37 -11.96
CA LYS A 58 1.84 8.11 -11.21
C LYS A 58 1.58 7.89 -9.72
N GLN A 59 0.63 8.65 -9.18
CA GLN A 59 0.13 8.50 -7.82
C GLN A 59 -1.38 8.30 -7.89
N GLY A 60 -1.90 7.47 -6.99
CA GLY A 60 -3.30 7.11 -7.02
C GLY A 60 -3.79 6.66 -5.66
N THR A 61 -4.97 7.17 -5.31
CA THR A 61 -5.76 6.69 -4.17
C THR A 61 -6.97 5.92 -4.71
N TYR A 62 -7.15 4.72 -4.19
CA TYR A 62 -8.31 3.89 -4.38
C TYR A 62 -9.09 3.90 -3.07
N SER A 63 -10.39 4.12 -3.15
CA SER A 63 -11.28 4.08 -1.99
C SER A 63 -12.45 3.16 -2.30
N VAL A 64 -12.77 2.26 -1.38
CA VAL A 64 -13.96 1.40 -1.43
C VAL A 64 -14.88 1.84 -0.30
N GLU A 65 -16.15 2.08 -0.62
CA GLU A 65 -17.23 2.32 0.34
C GLU A 65 -18.27 1.22 0.12
N ASP A 66 -18.62 0.49 1.17
CA ASP A 66 -19.70 -0.50 1.09
C ASP A 66 -21.09 0.14 1.30
N GLU A 67 -22.15 -0.63 1.07
CA GLU A 67 -23.55 -0.19 1.26
C GLU A 67 -23.87 0.27 2.70
N ASN A 68 -23.06 -0.14 3.68
CA ASN A 68 -23.20 0.24 5.09
C ASN A 68 -22.39 1.50 5.44
N GLY A 69 -21.67 2.09 4.48
CA GLY A 69 -20.84 3.27 4.65
C GLY A 69 -19.44 2.99 5.22
N ASN A 70 -19.03 1.72 5.33
CA ASN A 70 -17.66 1.39 5.74
C ASN A 70 -16.69 1.74 4.61
N LYS A 71 -15.60 2.44 4.95
CA LYS A 71 -14.63 2.93 3.97
C LYS A 71 -13.27 2.27 4.17
N SER A 72 -12.67 1.82 3.08
CA SER A 72 -11.27 1.43 3.01
C SER A 72 -10.58 2.24 1.94
N THR A 73 -9.39 2.74 2.23
CA THR A 73 -8.58 3.53 1.31
C THR A 73 -7.23 2.87 1.12
N PHE A 74 -6.70 2.95 -0.10
CA PHE A 74 -5.39 2.47 -0.48
C PHE A 74 -4.73 3.52 -1.37
N GLY A 75 -3.64 4.12 -0.92
CA GLY A 75 -2.91 5.13 -1.67
C GLY A 75 -1.48 4.69 -1.91
N ALA A 76 -1.03 4.69 -3.16
CA ALA A 76 0.39 4.70 -3.46
C ALA A 76 0.94 6.08 -3.08
N SER A 77 2.00 6.12 -2.27
CA SER A 77 2.62 7.37 -1.80
C SER A 77 4.12 7.31 -1.99
N THR A 78 4.65 8.26 -2.76
CA THR A 78 6.10 8.37 -2.97
C THR A 78 6.79 9.12 -1.82
N ASN A 79 6.01 9.71 -0.90
CA ASN A 79 6.48 10.73 0.03
C ASN A 79 6.32 10.34 1.51
N ILE A 80 6.28 9.03 1.82
CA ILE A 80 6.20 8.58 3.22
C ILE A 80 7.43 9.08 3.98
N THR A 81 7.18 9.76 5.09
CA THR A 81 8.18 10.32 6.00
C THR A 81 8.44 9.38 7.18
N GLU A 82 9.56 9.57 7.87
CA GLU A 82 9.87 8.83 9.11
C GLU A 82 8.81 9.05 10.20
N ALA A 83 8.22 10.25 10.24
CA ALA A 83 7.14 10.59 11.16
C ALA A 83 5.85 9.79 10.85
N GLU A 84 5.51 9.64 9.57
CA GLU A 84 4.33 8.86 9.14
C GLU A 84 4.51 7.36 9.37
N LEU A 85 5.72 6.84 9.14
CA LEU A 85 6.08 5.46 9.43
C LEU A 85 6.23 5.22 10.95
N GLY A 86 6.62 6.25 11.68
CA GLY A 86 6.95 6.19 13.11
C GLY A 86 8.29 5.49 13.42
N LEU A 87 9.11 5.27 12.40
CA LEU A 87 10.43 4.66 12.49
C LEU A 87 11.41 5.46 11.65
N ALA A 88 12.63 5.63 12.15
CA ALA A 88 13.72 6.21 11.38
C ALA A 88 14.06 5.29 10.21
N PHE A 89 14.40 5.89 9.06
CA PHE A 89 14.94 5.15 7.94
C PHE A 89 16.36 4.68 8.24
N TYR A 90 16.78 3.65 7.52
CA TYR A 90 18.12 3.11 7.69
C TYR A 90 19.15 4.12 7.14
N PRO A 91 20.25 4.44 7.86
CA PRO A 91 21.24 5.40 7.39
C PRO A 91 21.82 5.01 6.04
N GLY A 92 21.90 5.97 5.12
CA GLY A 92 22.42 5.72 3.76
C GLY A 92 21.49 4.91 2.86
N SER A 93 20.24 4.66 3.26
CA SER A 93 19.24 4.07 2.37
C SER A 93 18.67 5.08 1.37
N GLU A 94 18.27 4.56 0.21
CA GLU A 94 17.65 5.33 -0.87
C GLU A 94 16.18 4.92 -1.01
N LYS A 95 15.27 5.90 -1.10
CA LYS A 95 13.84 5.60 -1.26
C LYS A 95 13.58 5.03 -2.65
N ILE A 96 12.73 4.00 -2.71
CA ILE A 96 12.17 3.54 -3.97
C ILE A 96 10.97 4.44 -4.28
N GLU A 97 10.97 5.11 -5.43
CA GLU A 97 9.94 6.10 -5.81
C GLU A 97 8.52 5.54 -5.69
N THR A 98 8.30 4.29 -6.09
CA THR A 98 7.01 3.59 -6.01
C THR A 98 6.88 2.65 -4.79
N GLY A 99 7.80 2.76 -3.83
CA GLY A 99 7.93 1.85 -2.70
C GLY A 99 7.03 2.15 -1.50
N GLY A 100 6.26 3.23 -1.54
CA GLY A 100 5.41 3.63 -0.42
C GLY A 100 3.92 3.40 -0.69
N ALA A 101 3.21 2.92 0.33
CA ALA A 101 1.76 2.77 0.30
C ALA A 101 1.14 3.01 1.68
N VAL A 102 -0.08 3.54 1.70
CA VAL A 102 -0.90 3.65 2.90
C VAL A 102 -2.22 2.93 2.63
N PHE A 103 -2.55 1.99 3.52
CA PHE A 103 -3.85 1.35 3.58
C PHE A 103 -4.55 1.79 4.87
N GLU A 104 -5.83 2.17 4.79
CA GLU A 104 -6.56 2.62 5.96
C GLU A 104 -8.03 2.23 5.85
N ASP A 105 -8.54 1.58 6.90
CA ASP A 105 -9.96 1.25 7.07
C ASP A 105 -10.47 1.73 8.44
N ASP A 106 -11.66 1.26 8.84
CA ASP A 106 -12.30 1.55 10.12
C ASP A 106 -11.53 0.99 11.33
N LYS A 107 -10.78 -0.10 11.13
CA LYS A 107 -10.12 -0.85 12.21
C LYS A 107 -8.65 -0.52 12.35
N GLN A 108 -7.99 -0.15 11.26
CA GLN A 108 -6.55 0.01 11.24
C GLN A 108 -6.05 0.94 10.14
N ARG A 109 -4.83 1.42 10.35
CA ARG A 109 -4.01 2.12 9.37
C ARG A 109 -2.70 1.37 9.23
N THR A 110 -2.37 0.97 8.01
CA THR A 110 -1.12 0.30 7.64
C THR A 110 -0.32 1.20 6.72
N VAL A 111 0.93 1.46 7.09
CA VAL A 111 1.89 2.24 6.30
C VAL A 111 3.00 1.30 5.87
N THR A 112 3.23 1.21 4.56
CA THR A 112 4.30 0.41 3.96
C THR A 112 5.28 1.34 3.29
N CYS A 113 6.58 1.16 3.52
CA CYS A 113 7.63 1.92 2.86
C CYS A 113 8.78 1.01 2.48
N SER A 114 9.23 1.10 1.23
CA SER A 114 10.37 0.37 0.70
C SER A 114 11.52 1.29 0.29
N PHE A 115 12.74 0.82 0.54
CA PHE A 115 13.98 1.53 0.27
C PHE A 115 15.09 0.51 -0.05
N THR A 116 16.20 0.98 -0.63
CA THR A 116 17.39 0.18 -0.91
C THR A 116 18.57 0.58 -0.03
N SER A 117 19.51 -0.32 0.19
CA SER A 117 20.77 -0.04 0.87
C SER A 117 21.89 -0.93 0.34
N LYS A 118 23.13 -0.42 0.33
CA LYS A 118 24.32 -1.19 -0.06
C LYS A 118 24.80 -2.14 1.04
N ASP A 119 24.35 -1.92 2.27
CA ASP A 119 24.79 -2.68 3.43
C ASP A 119 24.30 -4.14 3.40
N GLU A 120 24.88 -4.96 4.26
CA GLU A 120 24.47 -6.36 4.42
C GLU A 120 23.15 -6.46 5.22
N PRO A 121 22.26 -7.42 4.89
CA PRO A 121 20.99 -7.58 5.58
C PRO A 121 21.11 -7.70 7.10
N GLN A 122 22.17 -8.33 7.61
CA GLN A 122 22.42 -8.47 9.04
C GLN A 122 22.58 -7.11 9.74
N ALA A 123 23.32 -6.18 9.15
CA ALA A 123 23.52 -4.85 9.73
C ALA A 123 22.20 -4.06 9.83
N ILE A 124 21.34 -4.20 8.81
CA ILE A 124 20.02 -3.58 8.76
C ILE A 124 19.11 -4.21 9.83
N VAL A 125 19.10 -5.54 9.96
CA VAL A 125 18.37 -6.25 11.02
C VAL A 125 18.78 -5.75 12.41
N ASP A 126 20.08 -5.65 12.67
CA ASP A 126 20.61 -5.25 13.98
C ASP A 126 20.22 -3.80 14.33
N PHE A 127 20.26 -2.89 13.35
CA PHE A 127 19.80 -1.51 13.51
C PHE A 127 18.33 -1.43 13.95
N TYR A 128 17.44 -2.18 13.31
CA TYR A 128 16.00 -2.13 13.63
C TYR A 128 15.62 -2.92 14.87
N LYS A 129 16.36 -4.00 15.19
CA LYS A 129 16.13 -4.79 16.40
C LYS A 129 16.22 -3.95 17.68
N GLY A 130 17.12 -2.97 17.71
CA GLY A 130 17.24 -2.03 18.84
C GLY A 130 16.10 -1.00 18.94
N LYS A 131 15.26 -0.86 17.92
CA LYS A 131 14.18 0.15 17.84
C LYS A 131 12.78 -0.44 18.00
N ILE A 132 12.65 -1.77 18.02
CA ILE A 132 11.37 -2.48 18.04
C ILE A 132 11.27 -3.22 19.39
N LYS A 133 10.15 -3.05 20.09
CA LYS A 133 9.86 -3.78 21.33
C LYS A 133 9.49 -5.23 21.01
N ASP A 134 9.95 -6.14 21.87
CA ASP A 134 9.78 -7.58 21.72
C ASP A 134 10.24 -8.09 20.34
N ALA A 135 11.33 -7.49 19.82
CA ALA A 135 11.82 -7.74 18.48
C ALA A 135 12.19 -9.21 18.27
N LYS A 136 11.54 -9.83 17.29
CA LYS A 136 11.88 -11.16 16.76
C LYS A 136 12.56 -10.97 15.42
N SER A 137 13.83 -11.36 15.35
CA SER A 137 14.63 -11.29 14.14
C SER A 137 14.78 -12.67 13.50
N SER A 138 14.82 -12.73 12.18
CA SER A 138 15.12 -13.94 11.42
C SER A 138 16.11 -13.63 10.30
N MET A 139 16.94 -14.61 9.97
CA MET A 139 17.86 -14.60 8.85
C MET A 139 17.79 -15.96 8.14
N ALA A 140 17.82 -15.94 6.81
CA ALA A 140 17.83 -17.14 6.00
C ALA A 140 18.55 -16.87 4.68
N ASP A 141 19.26 -17.88 4.19
CA ASP A 141 19.80 -17.91 2.84
C ASP A 141 18.85 -18.73 1.95
N VAL A 142 18.33 -18.13 0.90
CA VAL A 142 17.41 -18.75 -0.06
C VAL A 142 18.03 -18.69 -1.44
N GLY A 143 18.77 -19.75 -1.80
CA GLY A 143 19.58 -19.76 -3.02
C GLY A 143 20.66 -18.68 -2.96
N GLU A 144 20.66 -17.77 -3.93
CA GLU A 144 21.59 -16.64 -4.00
C GLU A 144 21.10 -15.37 -3.27
N THR A 145 19.96 -15.48 -2.58
CA THR A 145 19.34 -14.35 -1.87
C THR A 145 19.54 -14.51 -0.37
N LYS A 146 20.11 -13.48 0.26
CA LYS A 146 20.08 -13.33 1.71
C LYS A 146 18.79 -12.64 2.12
N ALA A 147 17.97 -13.31 2.90
CA ALA A 147 16.73 -12.78 3.45
C ALA A 147 16.87 -12.53 4.96
N GLY A 148 16.33 -11.42 5.41
CA GLY A 148 16.31 -11.02 6.82
C GLY A 148 14.99 -10.38 7.19
N GLY A 149 14.72 -10.28 8.47
CA GLY A 149 13.55 -9.56 8.94
C GLY A 149 13.55 -9.31 10.43
N VAL A 150 12.74 -8.34 10.83
CA VAL A 150 12.46 -8.03 12.24
C VAL A 150 10.97 -7.77 12.38
N SER A 151 10.33 -8.40 13.36
CA SER A 151 8.93 -8.14 13.70
C SER A 151 8.78 -7.84 15.19
N GLY A 152 7.75 -7.09 15.55
CA GLY A 152 7.46 -6.75 16.95
C GLY A 152 6.47 -5.62 17.08
N LYS A 153 6.58 -4.86 18.17
CA LYS A 153 5.69 -3.72 18.45
C LYS A 153 6.48 -2.43 18.68
N ARG A 154 5.84 -1.29 18.42
CA ARG A 154 6.33 0.03 18.82
C ARG A 154 5.81 0.39 20.20
N GLU A 155 6.35 1.48 20.75
CA GLU A 155 5.93 2.00 22.05
C GLU A 155 4.46 2.40 22.08
N ASP A 156 3.94 2.90 20.95
CA ASP A 156 2.53 3.28 20.78
C ASP A 156 1.59 2.08 20.56
N GLY A 157 2.12 0.86 20.61
CA GLY A 157 1.38 -0.39 20.43
C GLY A 157 1.19 -0.81 18.97
N SER A 158 1.67 -0.03 17.99
CA SER A 158 1.61 -0.39 16.57
C SER A 158 2.47 -1.63 16.29
N GLU A 159 2.00 -2.52 15.43
CA GLU A 159 2.76 -3.69 14.99
C GLU A 159 3.72 -3.30 13.86
N VAL A 160 4.94 -3.86 13.89
CA VAL A 160 5.97 -3.61 12.89
C VAL A 160 6.42 -4.92 12.29
N SER A 161 6.56 -4.94 10.97
CA SER A 161 7.22 -6.00 10.22
C SER A 161 8.21 -5.39 9.23
N LEU A 162 9.46 -5.79 9.32
CA LEU A 162 10.55 -5.45 8.43
C LEU A 162 10.93 -6.72 7.67
N SER A 163 10.98 -6.63 6.34
CA SER A 163 11.59 -7.65 5.48
C SER A 163 12.75 -7.06 4.70
N ILE A 164 13.83 -7.82 4.60
CA ILE A 164 15.03 -7.46 3.85
C ILE A 164 15.34 -8.62 2.91
N SER A 165 15.67 -8.30 1.67
CA SER A 165 16.17 -9.28 0.70
C SER A 165 17.30 -8.68 -0.10
N LYS A 166 18.43 -9.39 -0.20
CA LYS A 166 19.58 -9.00 -1.01
C LYS A 166 20.00 -10.15 -1.90
N GLU A 167 19.86 -9.97 -3.20
CA GLU A 167 20.44 -10.86 -4.20
C GLU A 167 21.94 -10.55 -4.38
N THR A 168 22.71 -11.56 -4.78
CA THR A 168 24.15 -11.38 -5.03
C THR A 168 24.41 -10.32 -6.10
N GLY A 169 25.27 -9.35 -5.79
CA GLY A 169 25.62 -8.25 -6.70
C GLY A 169 24.57 -7.13 -6.79
N LYS A 170 23.51 -7.17 -5.98
CA LYS A 170 22.50 -6.11 -5.89
C LYS A 170 22.48 -5.46 -4.51
N ASP A 171 21.85 -4.29 -4.44
CA ASP A 171 21.54 -3.61 -3.19
C ASP A 171 20.44 -4.39 -2.44
N ALA A 172 20.47 -4.32 -1.11
CA ALA A 172 19.43 -4.88 -0.27
C ALA A 172 18.12 -4.10 -0.47
N ASN A 173 17.04 -4.79 -0.82
CA ASN A 173 15.70 -4.24 -0.73
C ASN A 173 15.20 -4.37 0.71
N ILE A 174 14.68 -3.28 1.24
CA ILE A 174 14.15 -3.19 2.60
C ILE A 174 12.72 -2.73 2.49
N THR A 175 11.79 -3.45 3.12
CA THR A 175 10.38 -3.08 3.20
C THR A 175 9.95 -3.07 4.66
N ILE A 176 9.42 -1.95 5.12
CA ILE A 176 8.83 -1.79 6.45
C ILE A 176 7.32 -1.67 6.31
N VAL A 177 6.59 -2.44 7.10
CA VAL A 177 5.15 -2.35 7.28
C VAL A 177 4.87 -2.01 8.74
N VAL A 178 4.13 -0.93 8.98
CA VAL A 178 3.67 -0.52 10.31
C VAL A 178 2.15 -0.49 10.32
N THR A 179 1.53 -1.28 11.20
CA THR A 179 0.08 -1.36 11.35
C THR A 179 -0.35 -0.84 12.71
N LYS A 180 -1.20 0.19 12.71
CA LYS A 180 -1.79 0.79 13.90
C LYS A 180 -3.29 0.52 13.91
N LYS A 181 -3.78 -0.15 14.96
CA LYS A 181 -5.21 -0.32 15.19
C LYS A 181 -5.83 1.01 15.63
N LYS A 182 -6.97 1.36 15.04
CA LYS A 182 -7.81 2.47 15.48
C LYS A 182 -8.58 2.04 16.72
N ARG A 183 -8.75 2.97 17.67
CA ARG A 183 -9.51 2.76 18.90
C ARG A 183 -10.96 3.12 18.70
#